data_AF-A0AAF0QPU7-F1
#
_entry.id   AF-A0AAF0QPU7-F1
#
_cell.length_a   1.000
_cell.length_b   1.000
_cell.length_c   1.000
_cell.angle_alpha   90.00
_cell.angle_beta   90.00
_cell.angle_gamma   90.00
#
_symmetry.space_group_name_H-M   'P 1'
#
loop_
_entity.id
_entity.type
_entity.pdbx_description
1 polymer ?
#
loop_
_entity_poly.entity_id
_entity_poly.type
_entity_poly.pdbx_seq_one_letter_code
_entity_poly.pdbx_strand_id
1 'polypeptide(L)'
;MGPKGKIRDDAGKILSENLKGRPNFEADDQSALIYMLILRNNKWMDKVFVENSYYLHGYWAGLVDRYEEMIQKYHPGFGDERWPFVTHFVGCKPCGSYGDYPVEKCLKSMERAFNFADNQVLKLYGFRHRGLSSPNVKRIRNDTFRPLEFVSDLDIRHSTFFRGSL
;
A
#
# COMPACT_ATOMS: atom_id res chain seq x y z
N MET A 1 3.70 26.10 3.19
CA MET A 1 5.05 25.57 3.49
C MET A 1 5.63 24.81 2.28
N GLY A 2 5.42 25.29 1.05
CA GLY A 2 5.70 24.51 -0.19
C GLY A 2 6.80 25.07 -1.12
N PRO A 3 6.94 26.40 -1.30
CA PRO A 3 7.96 26.96 -2.19
C PRO A 3 9.38 26.58 -1.78
N LYS A 4 10.14 25.99 -2.71
CA LYS A 4 11.52 25.51 -2.50
C LYS A 4 12.48 26.64 -2.09
N GLY A 5 13.52 26.27 -1.34
CA GLY A 5 14.53 27.19 -0.82
C GLY A 5 14.17 27.66 0.59
N LYS A 6 14.62 28.86 0.96
CA LYS A 6 14.52 29.40 2.33
C LYS A 6 13.15 29.21 2.98
N ILE A 7 12.06 29.39 2.21
CA ILE A 7 10.69 29.25 2.72
C ILE A 7 10.40 27.82 3.20
N ARG A 8 10.81 26.80 2.44
CA ARG A 8 10.58 25.38 2.79
C ARG A 8 11.51 24.93 3.91
N ASP A 9 12.74 25.44 3.93
CA ASP A 9 13.73 25.11 4.96
C ASP A 9 13.32 25.68 6.32
N ASP A 10 12.90 26.94 6.37
CA ASP A 10 12.44 27.59 7.61
C ASP A 10 11.12 26.97 8.10
N ALA A 11 10.20 26.65 7.19
CA ALA A 11 9.00 25.91 7.55
C ALA A 11 9.32 24.51 8.11
N GLY A 12 10.36 23.84 7.60
CA GLY A 12 10.82 22.56 8.13
C GLY A 12 11.22 22.63 9.59
N LYS A 13 11.92 23.70 9.99
CA LYS A 13 12.29 23.93 11.40
C LYS A 13 11.05 24.11 12.29
N ILE A 14 10.10 24.94 11.86
CA ILE A 14 8.82 25.13 12.56
C ILE A 14 8.12 23.79 12.75
N LEU A 15 8.05 22.96 11.70
CA LEU A 15 7.41 21.65 11.78
C LEU A 15 8.11 20.72 12.76
N SER A 16 9.44 20.64 12.76
CA SER A 16 10.18 19.76 13.67
C SER A 16 10.14 20.21 15.13
N GLU A 17 10.04 21.51 15.39
CA GLU A 17 9.85 22.04 16.75
C GLU A 17 8.45 21.74 17.31
N ASN A 18 7.44 21.66 16.44
CA ASN A 18 6.03 21.55 16.85
C ASN A 18 5.44 20.14 16.70
N LEU A 19 6.05 19.27 15.88
CA LEU A 19 5.55 17.91 15.62
C LEU A 19 6.45 16.87 16.29
N LYS A 20 5.88 16.16 17.28
CA LYS A 20 6.56 15.11 18.03
C LYS A 20 7.08 14.02 17.08
N GLY A 21 8.37 13.69 17.20
CA GLY A 21 9.00 12.60 16.46
C GLY A 21 9.36 12.92 15.01
N ARG A 22 9.15 14.15 14.53
CA ARG A 22 9.59 14.57 13.19
C ARG A 22 11.09 14.87 13.20
N PRO A 23 11.93 14.22 12.37
CA PRO A 23 13.33 14.57 12.25
C PRO A 23 13.54 15.96 11.61
N ASN A 24 14.75 16.50 11.69
CA ASN A 24 15.07 17.82 11.12
C ASN A 24 15.38 17.71 9.62
N PHE A 25 14.42 18.12 8.78
CA PHE A 25 14.57 18.27 7.34
C PHE A 25 13.57 19.30 6.79
N GLU A 26 13.69 19.65 5.52
CA GLU A 26 12.80 20.60 4.83
C GLU A 26 11.32 20.26 5.01
N ALA A 27 10.43 21.23 4.93
CA ALA A 27 8.99 20.96 5.05
C ALA A 27 8.49 19.98 3.98
N ASP A 28 7.74 18.99 4.43
CA ASP A 28 6.98 18.03 3.62
C ASP A 28 5.47 18.25 3.77
N ASP A 29 4.72 17.78 2.79
CA ASP A 29 3.27 17.91 2.71
C ASP A 29 2.54 17.12 3.82
N GLN A 30 3.02 15.93 4.19
CA GLN A 30 2.45 15.14 5.30
C GLN A 30 2.52 15.91 6.62
N SER A 31 3.69 16.42 6.97
CA SER A 31 3.90 17.22 8.19
C SER A 31 3.14 18.54 8.13
N ALA A 32 3.13 19.23 6.99
CA ALA A 32 2.39 20.47 6.82
C ALA A 32 0.87 20.27 6.99
N LEU A 33 0.32 19.16 6.51
CA LEU A 33 -1.08 18.79 6.70
C LEU A 33 -1.39 18.55 8.17
N ILE A 34 -0.60 17.72 8.87
CA ILE A 34 -0.77 17.44 10.31
C ILE A 34 -0.74 18.74 11.10
N TYR A 35 0.26 19.59 10.85
CA TYR A 35 0.41 20.87 11.52
C TYR A 35 -0.79 21.79 11.26
N MET A 36 -1.28 21.86 10.03
CA MET A 36 -2.45 22.66 9.66
C MET A 36 -3.72 22.16 10.36
N LEU A 37 -3.96 20.85 10.41
CA LEU A 37 -5.12 20.25 11.07
C LEU A 37 -5.11 20.48 12.58
N ILE A 38 -3.94 20.42 13.23
CA ILE A 38 -3.79 20.72 14.66
C ILE A 38 -4.05 22.22 14.90
N LEU A 39 -3.39 23.09 14.13
CA LEU A 39 -3.45 24.55 14.33
C LEU A 39 -4.82 25.15 14.00
N ARG A 40 -5.52 24.60 13.01
CA ARG A 40 -6.82 25.08 12.51
C ARG A 40 -7.92 24.04 12.73
N ASN A 41 -7.83 23.34 13.86
CA ASN A 41 -8.72 22.22 14.21
C ASN A 41 -10.20 22.60 14.06
N ASN A 42 -10.60 23.70 14.71
CA ASN A 42 -11.96 24.24 14.70
C ASN A 42 -12.52 24.61 13.31
N LYS A 43 -11.69 24.65 12.27
CA LYS A 43 -12.11 24.98 10.90
C LYS A 43 -12.22 23.75 10.01
N TRP A 44 -11.38 22.74 10.23
CA TRP A 44 -11.19 21.66 9.26
C TRP A 44 -11.49 20.27 9.79
N MET A 45 -11.28 20.00 11.08
CA MET A 45 -11.33 18.63 11.59
C MET A 45 -12.72 18.00 11.50
N ASP A 46 -13.79 18.77 11.61
CA ASP A 46 -15.17 18.27 11.43
C ASP A 46 -15.45 17.73 10.02
N LYS A 47 -14.57 18.03 9.05
CA LYS A 47 -14.65 17.55 7.66
C LYS A 47 -13.57 16.52 7.31
N VAL A 48 -12.75 16.12 8.29
CA VAL A 48 -11.66 15.16 8.10
C VAL A 48 -11.98 13.89 8.84
N PHE A 49 -12.00 12.78 8.10
CA PHE A 49 -12.07 11.45 8.68
C PHE A 49 -10.67 10.85 8.71
N VAL A 50 -10.18 10.48 9.90
CA VAL A 50 -8.90 9.80 10.06
C VAL A 50 -9.15 8.30 10.07
N GLU A 51 -9.01 7.68 8.90
CA GLU A 51 -9.26 6.26 8.69
C GLU A 51 -8.21 5.39 9.41
N ASN A 52 -8.68 4.38 10.16
CA ASN A 52 -7.84 3.40 10.85
C ASN A 52 -8.43 1.98 10.87
N SER A 53 -9.58 1.73 10.25
CA SER A 53 -10.24 0.43 10.21
C SER A 53 -9.68 -0.48 9.10
N TYR A 54 -8.95 0.08 8.14
CA TYR A 54 -8.23 -0.67 7.11
C TYR A 54 -6.97 0.09 6.69
N TYR A 55 -6.04 -0.59 6.00
CA TYR A 55 -4.81 0.03 5.52
C TYR A 55 -5.04 0.84 4.25
N LEU A 56 -5.72 1.99 4.38
CA LEU A 56 -5.67 3.04 3.35
C LEU A 56 -4.22 3.53 3.13
N HIS A 57 -3.41 3.46 4.18
CA HIS A 57 -1.96 3.52 4.15
C HIS A 57 -1.39 2.42 5.06
N GLY A 58 -0.74 1.41 4.49
CA GLY A 58 -0.07 0.34 5.24
C GLY A 58 1.44 0.48 5.20
N TYR A 59 2.08 0.54 6.37
CA TYR A 59 3.53 0.62 6.48
C TYR A 59 4.18 -0.72 6.10
N TRP A 60 4.90 -0.74 4.97
CA TRP A 60 5.37 -1.96 4.33
C TRP A 60 6.17 -2.91 5.24
N ALA A 61 7.03 -2.38 6.12
CA ALA A 61 7.93 -3.21 6.91
C ALA A 61 7.19 -4.12 7.91
N GLY A 62 5.97 -3.76 8.32
CA GLY A 62 5.12 -4.61 9.17
C GLY A 62 4.22 -5.58 8.39
N LEU A 63 4.21 -5.49 7.05
CA LEU A 63 3.26 -6.20 6.19
C LEU A 63 3.94 -7.25 5.30
N VAL A 64 5.05 -6.90 4.65
CA VAL A 64 5.62 -7.72 3.56
C VAL A 64 6.08 -9.11 3.99
N ASP A 65 6.50 -9.27 5.24
CA ASP A 65 6.96 -10.55 5.79
C ASP A 65 5.79 -11.45 6.21
N ARG A 66 4.56 -10.90 6.23
CA ARG A 66 3.34 -11.63 6.62
C ARG A 66 2.53 -12.14 5.43
N TYR A 67 2.91 -11.83 4.20
CA TYR A 67 2.12 -12.20 3.02
C TYR A 67 1.88 -13.71 2.88
N GLU A 68 2.87 -14.55 3.18
CA GLU A 68 2.69 -16.00 3.16
C GLU A 68 1.67 -16.46 4.21
N GLU A 69 1.69 -15.87 5.42
CA GLU A 69 0.68 -16.11 6.45
C GLU A 69 -0.71 -15.70 5.95
N MET A 70 -0.82 -14.52 5.34
CA MET A 70 -2.07 -13.98 4.82
C MET A 70 -2.67 -14.87 3.73
N ILE A 71 -1.84 -15.37 2.81
CA ILE A 71 -2.26 -16.32 1.76
C ILE A 71 -2.79 -17.63 2.37
N GLN A 72 -2.20 -18.09 3.47
CA GLN A 72 -2.58 -19.36 4.10
C GLN A 72 -3.86 -19.24 4.95
N LYS A 73 -4.01 -18.15 5.70
CA LYS A 73 -5.06 -18.00 6.71
C LYS A 73 -6.27 -17.18 6.26
N TYR A 74 -6.08 -16.28 5.30
CA TYR A 74 -7.06 -15.28 4.92
C TYR A 74 -7.31 -15.27 3.40
N HIS A 75 -8.09 -14.30 2.95
CA HIS A 75 -8.39 -14.07 1.54
C HIS A 75 -8.49 -12.55 1.25
N PRO A 76 -8.40 -12.12 -0.01
CA PRO A 76 -8.64 -10.74 -0.39
C PRO A 76 -10.03 -10.25 0.03
N GLY A 77 -10.16 -8.95 0.35
CA GLY A 77 -11.44 -8.30 0.65
C GLY A 77 -11.52 -7.63 2.03
N PHE A 78 -10.59 -7.92 2.95
CA PHE A 78 -10.58 -7.29 4.28
C PHE A 78 -10.01 -5.86 4.28
N GLY A 79 -8.89 -5.64 3.61
CA GLY A 79 -8.21 -4.34 3.55
C GLY A 79 -7.32 -4.01 4.75
N ASP A 80 -7.36 -4.80 5.83
CA ASP A 80 -6.65 -4.59 7.11
C ASP A 80 -5.46 -5.55 7.31
N GLU A 81 -5.06 -5.86 8.56
CA GLU A 81 -3.93 -6.75 8.87
C GLU A 81 -4.09 -8.20 8.43
N ARG A 82 -5.29 -8.60 8.00
CA ARG A 82 -5.56 -9.92 7.42
C ARG A 82 -5.25 -9.94 5.92
N TRP A 83 -5.49 -8.81 5.24
CA TRP A 83 -5.16 -8.63 3.83
C TRP A 83 -5.08 -7.14 3.48
N PRO A 84 -3.89 -6.52 3.49
CA PRO A 84 -3.78 -5.06 3.44
C PRO A 84 -4.26 -4.50 2.10
N PHE A 85 -5.00 -3.39 2.15
CA PHE A 85 -5.46 -2.69 0.95
C PHE A 85 -4.30 -1.99 0.24
N VAL A 86 -3.49 -1.21 0.97
CA VAL A 86 -2.29 -0.54 0.44
C VAL A 86 -1.06 -0.98 1.22
N THR A 87 -0.01 -1.39 0.50
CA THR A 87 1.36 -1.51 1.04
C THR A 87 2.20 -0.37 0.52
N HIS A 88 2.45 0.63 1.37
CA HIS A 88 3.20 1.83 1.01
C HIS A 88 4.65 1.73 1.49
N PHE A 89 5.58 1.78 0.52
CA PHE A 89 7.03 1.71 0.74
C PHE A 89 7.64 3.05 1.14
N VAL A 90 7.11 3.65 2.21
CA VAL A 90 7.69 4.88 2.80
C VAL A 90 9.16 4.66 3.17
N GLY A 91 10.00 5.65 2.88
CA GLY A 91 11.46 5.60 3.07
C GLY A 91 12.23 4.83 1.99
N CYS A 92 11.58 4.00 1.17
CA CYS A 92 12.21 3.41 0.00
C CYS A 92 12.25 4.40 -1.16
N LYS A 93 13.43 4.66 -1.72
CA LYS A 93 13.63 5.65 -2.80
C LYS A 93 14.35 5.00 -4.00
N PRO A 94 13.73 4.03 -4.70
CA PRO A 94 14.40 3.26 -5.76
C PRO A 94 14.81 4.12 -6.98
N CYS A 95 14.16 5.26 -7.18
CA CYS A 95 14.53 6.22 -8.23
C CYS A 95 15.51 7.30 -7.76
N GLY A 96 15.73 7.43 -6.44
CA GLY A 96 16.56 8.46 -5.83
C GLY A 96 17.92 7.91 -5.37
N SER A 97 18.77 8.80 -4.87
CA SER A 97 20.13 8.45 -4.42
C SER A 97 20.23 8.11 -2.93
N TYR A 98 19.25 8.50 -2.11
CA TYR A 98 19.24 8.25 -0.66
C TYR A 98 17.85 7.79 -0.21
N GLY A 99 17.80 6.68 0.53
CA GLY A 99 16.59 6.15 1.16
C GLY A 99 16.88 5.70 2.58
N ASP A 100 15.83 5.60 3.40
CA ASP A 100 15.94 5.27 4.82
C ASP A 100 16.20 3.77 5.06
N TYR A 101 16.03 2.96 4.02
CA TYR A 101 16.20 1.51 4.03
C TYR A 101 17.18 1.04 2.95
N PRO A 102 17.86 -0.11 3.16
CA PRO A 102 18.70 -0.70 2.12
C PRO A 102 17.90 -0.94 0.83
N VAL A 103 18.42 -0.43 -0.29
CA VAL A 103 17.76 -0.48 -1.60
C VAL A 103 17.40 -1.91 -2.00
N GLU A 104 18.28 -2.87 -1.75
CA GLU A 104 18.04 -4.29 -2.05
C GLU A 104 16.82 -4.84 -1.28
N LYS A 105 16.69 -4.50 0.01
CA LYS A 105 15.54 -4.90 0.83
C LYS A 105 14.25 -4.28 0.29
N CYS A 106 14.28 -3.00 -0.07
CA CYS A 106 13.15 -2.31 -0.69
C CYS A 106 12.72 -3.00 -1.98
N LEU A 107 13.62 -3.22 -2.93
CA LEU A 107 13.31 -3.81 -4.23
C LEU A 107 12.75 -5.24 -4.10
N LYS A 108 13.39 -6.09 -3.28
CA LYS A 108 12.88 -7.45 -3.02
C LYS A 108 11.50 -7.44 -2.39
N SER A 109 11.24 -6.50 -1.47
CA SER A 109 9.95 -6.39 -0.80
C SER A 109 8.87 -5.81 -1.72
N MET A 110 9.24 -4.88 -2.60
CA MET A 110 8.37 -4.35 -3.66
C MET A 110 7.99 -5.44 -4.66
N GLU A 111 8.92 -6.28 -5.10
CA GLU A 111 8.63 -7.45 -5.95
C GLU A 111 7.63 -8.38 -5.28
N ARG A 112 7.84 -8.69 -3.99
CA ARG A 112 6.90 -9.52 -3.21
C ARG A 112 5.51 -8.90 -3.12
N ALA A 113 5.43 -7.60 -2.83
CA ALA A 113 4.15 -6.89 -2.75
C ALA A 113 3.43 -6.83 -4.11
N PHE A 114 4.19 -6.58 -5.18
CA PHE A 114 3.67 -6.64 -6.54
C PHE A 114 3.11 -8.03 -6.86
N ASN A 115 3.89 -9.09 -6.65
CA ASN A 115 3.46 -10.46 -6.93
C ASN A 115 2.28 -10.91 -6.03
N PHE A 116 2.21 -10.42 -4.79
CA PHE A 116 1.08 -10.66 -3.88
C PHE A 116 -0.22 -10.07 -4.42
N ALA A 117 -0.16 -8.84 -4.95
CA ALA A 117 -1.28 -8.19 -5.61
C ALA A 117 -1.60 -8.83 -6.97
N ASP A 118 -0.60 -9.02 -7.82
CA ASP A 118 -0.72 -9.51 -9.19
C ASP A 118 -1.25 -10.96 -9.24
N ASN A 119 -0.97 -11.78 -8.22
CA ASN A 119 -1.60 -13.09 -8.07
C ASN A 119 -3.13 -13.04 -8.02
N GLN A 120 -3.73 -11.96 -7.52
CA GLN A 120 -5.19 -11.78 -7.51
C GLN A 120 -5.72 -11.56 -8.93
N VAL A 121 -4.94 -10.90 -9.79
CA VAL A 121 -5.26 -10.67 -11.21
C VAL A 121 -4.98 -11.91 -12.06
N LEU A 122 -3.79 -12.49 -11.95
CA LEU A 122 -3.39 -13.69 -12.71
C LEU A 122 -4.32 -14.88 -12.47
N LYS A 123 -4.87 -15.01 -11.25
CA LYS A 123 -5.81 -16.09 -10.91
C LYS A 123 -7.03 -16.12 -11.85
N LEU A 124 -7.50 -14.96 -12.28
CA LEU A 124 -8.64 -14.81 -13.20
C LEU A 124 -8.35 -15.49 -14.55
N TYR A 125 -7.09 -15.41 -14.98
CA TYR A 125 -6.61 -15.99 -16.23
C TYR A 125 -6.06 -17.42 -16.08
N GLY A 126 -6.14 -18.00 -14.87
CA GLY A 126 -5.67 -19.37 -14.62
C GLY A 126 -4.16 -19.48 -14.41
N PHE A 127 -3.52 -18.40 -13.93
CA PHE A 127 -2.10 -18.35 -13.59
C PHE A 127 -1.88 -17.88 -12.15
N ARG A 128 -0.66 -18.11 -11.66
CA ARG A 128 -0.10 -17.44 -10.47
C ARG A 128 1.42 -17.43 -10.55
N HIS A 129 2.07 -16.50 -9.85
CA HIS A 129 3.51 -16.54 -9.60
C HIS A 129 3.92 -17.84 -8.90
N ARG A 130 5.11 -18.36 -9.23
CA ARG A 130 5.66 -19.59 -8.62
C ARG A 130 5.92 -19.41 -7.12
N GLY A 131 6.27 -18.20 -6.71
CA GLY A 131 6.39 -17.71 -5.34
C GLY A 131 6.45 -16.19 -5.36
N LEU A 132 6.34 -15.53 -4.19
CA LEU A 132 6.30 -14.07 -4.14
C LEU A 132 7.63 -13.40 -4.52
N SER A 133 8.74 -14.11 -4.42
CA SER A 133 10.08 -13.59 -4.76
C SER A 133 10.56 -14.03 -6.15
N SER A 134 9.64 -14.33 -7.09
CA SER A 134 10.00 -14.73 -8.44
C SER A 134 9.01 -14.17 -9.46
N PRO A 135 9.48 -13.63 -10.60
CA PRO A 135 8.60 -13.13 -11.65
C PRO A 135 7.97 -14.26 -12.50
N ASN A 136 8.42 -15.50 -12.31
CA ASN A 136 7.97 -16.63 -13.10
C ASN A 136 6.57 -17.05 -12.69
N VAL A 137 5.69 -17.18 -13.68
CA VAL A 137 4.33 -17.69 -13.47
C VAL A 137 4.23 -19.19 -13.71
N LYS A 138 3.18 -19.80 -13.15
CA LYS A 138 2.75 -21.16 -13.44
C LYS A 138 1.24 -21.19 -13.63
N ARG A 139 0.81 -22.11 -14.47
CA ARG A 139 -0.60 -22.40 -14.70
C ARG A 139 -1.22 -23.06 -13.46
N ILE A 140 -2.46 -22.72 -13.14
CA ILE A 140 -3.21 -23.29 -12.00
C ILE A 140 -4.46 -24.08 -12.40
N ARG A 141 -4.82 -24.09 -13.69
CA ARG A 141 -5.91 -24.88 -14.25
C ARG A 141 -5.60 -25.30 -15.69
N ASN A 142 -6.18 -26.40 -16.15
CA ASN A 142 -6.05 -26.84 -17.54
C ASN A 142 -6.75 -25.88 -18.49
N ASP A 143 -6.29 -25.85 -19.74
CA ASP A 143 -6.99 -25.14 -20.81
C ASP A 143 -8.32 -25.84 -21.11
N THR A 144 -9.32 -25.03 -21.45
CA THR A 144 -10.64 -25.49 -21.84
C THR A 144 -11.08 -24.77 -23.11
N PHE A 145 -11.73 -25.51 -24.00
CA PHE A 145 -12.40 -24.95 -25.18
C PHE A 145 -13.69 -24.18 -24.80
N ARG A 146 -14.09 -24.25 -23.53
CA ARG A 146 -15.29 -23.61 -22.97
C ARG A 146 -14.92 -22.59 -21.88
N PRO A 147 -14.20 -21.51 -22.21
CA PRO A 147 -13.74 -20.53 -21.22
C PRO A 147 -14.90 -19.78 -20.54
N LEU A 148 -16.08 -19.76 -21.18
CA LEU A 148 -17.24 -19.01 -20.69
C LEU A 148 -18.08 -19.73 -19.63
N GLU A 149 -17.86 -21.04 -19.40
CA GLU A 149 -18.58 -21.79 -18.37
C GLU A 149 -18.19 -21.39 -16.93
N PHE A 150 -17.01 -20.80 -16.73
CA PHE A 150 -16.45 -20.45 -15.42
C PHE A 150 -16.41 -18.94 -15.14
N VAL A 151 -17.06 -18.12 -15.98
CA VAL A 151 -16.92 -16.64 -15.94
C VAL A 151 -17.44 -16.05 -14.64
N SER A 152 -18.50 -16.60 -14.04
CA SER A 152 -19.03 -16.12 -12.74
C SER A 152 -17.99 -16.19 -11.62
N ASP A 153 -17.12 -17.19 -11.66
CA ASP A 153 -16.10 -17.45 -10.65
C ASP A 153 -14.81 -16.65 -10.89
N LEU A 154 -14.72 -15.99 -12.06
CA LEU A 154 -13.49 -15.42 -12.61
C LEU A 154 -13.61 -13.97 -13.10
N ASP A 155 -14.81 -13.40 -13.19
CA ASP A 155 -15.02 -12.02 -13.62
C ASP A 155 -15.02 -11.07 -12.41
N ILE A 156 -14.06 -10.15 -12.33
CA ILE A 156 -14.03 -9.12 -11.27
C ILE A 156 -15.32 -8.28 -11.26
N ARG A 157 -15.97 -8.09 -12.41
CA ARG A 157 -17.20 -7.27 -12.54
C ARG A 157 -18.46 -7.98 -12.04
N HIS A 158 -18.45 -9.31 -12.01
CA HIS A 158 -19.57 -10.14 -11.56
C HIS A 158 -19.24 -11.01 -10.33
N SER A 159 -18.00 -10.94 -9.84
CA SER A 159 -17.52 -11.74 -8.72
C SER A 159 -18.29 -11.38 -7.45
N THR A 160 -18.90 -12.40 -6.85
CA THR A 160 -19.56 -12.31 -5.54
C THR A 160 -18.60 -11.93 -4.41
N PHE A 161 -17.28 -12.02 -4.61
CA PHE A 161 -16.26 -11.58 -3.66
C PHE A 161 -16.25 -10.05 -3.45
N PHE A 162 -16.71 -9.27 -4.42
CA PHE A 162 -16.80 -7.79 -4.33
C PHE A 162 -18.21 -7.28 -4.06
N ARG A 163 -19.22 -8.17 -4.08
CA ARG A 163 -20.55 -7.87 -3.56
C ARG A 163 -20.49 -8.04 -2.05
N GLY A 164 -20.03 -7.01 -1.35
CA GLY A 164 -20.31 -6.88 0.08
C GLY A 164 -21.80 -7.10 0.31
N SER A 165 -22.14 -7.98 1.25
CA SER A 165 -23.51 -8.20 1.68
C SER A 165 -24.15 -6.85 2.03
N LEU A 166 -25.14 -6.45 1.23
CA LEU A 166 -26.20 -5.56 1.68
C LEU A 166 -27.21 -6.38 2.49
#